data_AF-A0AAP0W247-F1
#
_entry.id   AF-A0AAP0W247-F1
#
_cell.length_a   1.000
_cell.length_b   1.000
_cell.length_c   1.000
_cell.angle_alpha   90.00
_cell.angle_beta   90.00
_cell.angle_gamma   90.00
#
_symmetry.space_group_name_H-M   'P 1'
#
loop_
_entity.id
_entity.type
_entity.pdbx_description
1 polymer ?
#
loop_
_entity_poly.entity_id
_entity_poly.type
_entity_poly.pdbx_seq_one_letter_code
_entity_poly.pdbx_strand_id
1 'polypeptide(L)'
;MYRRGRGGPNDGLKEKIVWLLSNGPMTGRQLHVATKLPLRSIHRQLNAERHLISATAEISASDWYIDEETGQRDRLYKLVRTPRRVITKAKANKTIVVSVKSLAERGEDKRQQCIEAAARRSRLIKAGLWITSSDLTD
;
A
#
# COMPACT_ATOMS: atom_id res chain seq x y z
N MET A 1 6.54 2.34 -6.76
CA MET A 1 5.25 3.05 -6.87
C MET A 1 4.33 2.44 -5.83
N TYR A 2 4.33 2.98 -4.61
CA TYR A 2 3.32 2.61 -3.60
C TYR A 2 1.99 3.18 -4.09
N ARG A 3 0.98 2.32 -4.25
CA ARG A 3 -0.28 2.69 -4.87
C ARG A 3 -0.99 3.72 -3.98
N ARG A 4 -1.00 4.97 -4.41
CA ARG A 4 -2.00 5.94 -3.96
C ARG A 4 -3.34 5.43 -4.47
N GLY A 5 -4.03 4.75 -3.58
CA GLY A 5 -5.43 4.50 -3.75
C GLY A 5 -6.20 5.81 -3.98
N ARG A 6 -7.15 5.83 -4.92
CA ARG A 6 -7.99 7.03 -5.18
C ARG A 6 -9.13 7.17 -4.16
N GLY A 7 -9.08 6.47 -3.02
CA GLY A 7 -10.13 6.50 -2.00
C GLY A 7 -11.40 5.76 -2.43
N GLY A 8 -11.28 4.82 -3.37
CA GLY A 8 -12.43 4.05 -3.85
C GLY A 8 -12.91 3.01 -2.82
N PRO A 9 -14.14 2.49 -2.94
CA PRO A 9 -14.66 1.47 -2.02
C PRO A 9 -13.82 0.18 -1.96
N ASN A 10 -13.11 -0.15 -3.06
CA ASN A 10 -12.27 -1.34 -3.20
C ASN A 10 -10.79 -1.09 -2.90
N ASP A 11 -10.45 0.11 -2.40
CA ASP A 11 -9.08 0.49 -2.16
C ASP A 11 -8.49 -0.27 -0.97
N GLY A 12 -7.30 -0.83 -1.15
CA GLY A 12 -6.70 -1.72 -0.17
C GLY A 12 -7.46 -3.03 0.08
N LEU A 13 -8.43 -3.42 -0.78
CA LEU A 13 -9.25 -4.61 -0.52
C LEU A 13 -8.40 -5.88 -0.45
N LYS A 14 -7.37 -5.99 -1.30
CA LYS A 14 -6.49 -7.15 -1.29
C LYS A 14 -5.75 -7.26 0.05
N GLU A 15 -5.23 -6.14 0.55
CA GLU A 15 -4.55 -6.04 1.83
C GLU A 15 -5.49 -6.39 3.00
N LYS A 16 -6.74 -5.92 2.95
CA LYS A 16 -7.78 -6.26 3.95
C LYS A 16 -8.11 -7.75 3.94
N ILE A 17 -8.34 -8.34 2.76
CA ILE A 17 -8.63 -9.78 2.62
C ILE A 17 -7.45 -10.60 3.12
N VAL A 18 -6.22 -10.23 2.75
CA VAL A 18 -5.00 -10.89 3.22
C VAL A 18 -4.87 -10.83 4.74
N TRP A 19 -5.19 -9.68 5.35
CA TRP A 19 -5.19 -9.55 6.81
C TRP A 19 -6.28 -10.42 7.45
N LEU A 20 -7.51 -10.41 6.94
CA LEU A 20 -8.59 -11.28 7.42
C LEU A 20 -8.20 -12.76 7.36
N LEU A 21 -7.63 -13.20 6.23
CA LEU A 21 -7.18 -14.57 6.02
C LEU A 21 -5.94 -14.95 6.83
N SER A 22 -5.22 -13.98 7.40
CA SER A 22 -4.14 -14.26 8.36
C SER A 22 -4.66 -14.73 9.72
N ASN A 23 -5.91 -14.41 10.05
CA ASN A 23 -6.57 -14.90 11.25
C ASN A 23 -7.19 -16.31 11.06
N GLY A 24 -7.35 -16.76 9.81
CA GLY A 24 -7.85 -18.09 9.48
C GLY A 24 -8.51 -18.15 8.09
N PRO A 25 -8.77 -19.34 7.54
CA PRO A 25 -9.53 -19.50 6.30
C PRO A 25 -10.95 -18.92 6.43
N MET A 26 -11.43 -18.24 5.39
CA MET A 26 -12.77 -17.64 5.39
C MET A 26 -13.50 -17.90 4.07
N THR A 27 -14.82 -18.04 4.13
CA THR A 27 -15.67 -18.12 2.93
C THR A 27 -15.87 -16.73 2.32
N GLY A 28 -16.30 -16.67 1.05
CA GLY A 28 -16.66 -15.40 0.41
C GLY A 28 -17.74 -14.65 1.18
N ARG A 29 -18.71 -15.37 1.77
CA ARG A 29 -19.76 -14.81 2.62
C ARG A 29 -19.22 -14.21 3.92
N GLN A 30 -18.31 -14.90 4.59
CA GLN A 30 -17.66 -14.36 5.79
C GLN A 30 -16.84 -13.10 5.46
N LEU A 31 -16.14 -13.11 4.31
CA LEU A 31 -15.45 -11.92 3.81
C LEU A 31 -16.41 -10.78 3.47
N HIS A 32 -17.60 -11.08 2.91
CA HIS A 32 -18.65 -10.11 2.65
C HIS A 32 -19.10 -9.41 3.94
N VAL A 33 -19.38 -10.17 4.99
CA VAL A 33 -19.77 -9.63 6.30
C VAL A 33 -18.66 -8.77 6.90
N ALA A 34 -17.41 -9.26 6.87
CA ALA A 34 -16.27 -8.56 7.46
C ALA A 34 -15.90 -7.27 6.72
N THR A 35 -15.99 -7.27 5.38
CA THR A 35 -15.58 -6.12 4.55
C THR A 35 -16.73 -5.18 4.19
N LYS A 36 -17.99 -5.60 4.43
CA LYS A 36 -19.22 -4.92 4.00
C LYS A 36 -19.27 -4.65 2.49
N LEU A 37 -18.54 -5.44 1.70
CA LEU A 37 -18.53 -5.34 0.24
C LEU A 37 -19.42 -6.41 -0.39
N PRO A 38 -20.12 -6.12 -1.50
CA PRO A 38 -20.98 -7.11 -2.14
C PRO A 38 -20.25 -8.43 -2.42
N LEU A 39 -20.88 -9.56 -2.11
CA LEU A 39 -20.31 -10.90 -2.30
C LEU A 39 -19.78 -11.10 -3.74
N ARG A 40 -20.55 -10.65 -4.73
CA ARG A 40 -20.15 -10.66 -6.15
C ARG A 40 -18.86 -9.90 -6.42
N SER A 41 -18.62 -8.79 -5.70
CA SER A 41 -17.37 -8.00 -5.84
C SER A 41 -16.18 -8.78 -5.30
N ILE A 42 -16.34 -9.45 -4.16
CA ILE A 42 -15.31 -10.29 -3.55
C ILE A 42 -14.98 -11.45 -4.47
N HIS A 43 -15.99 -12.19 -4.93
CA HIS A 43 -15.79 -13.28 -5.88
C HIS A 43 -15.11 -12.80 -7.15
N ARG A 44 -15.56 -11.70 -7.76
CA ARG A 44 -14.92 -11.12 -8.96
C ARG A 44 -13.46 -10.79 -8.73
N GLN A 45 -13.12 -10.20 -7.58
CA GLN A 45 -11.73 -9.87 -7.27
C GLN A 45 -10.88 -11.10 -7.02
N LEU A 46 -11.40 -12.09 -6.29
CA LEU A 46 -10.68 -13.32 -5.96
C LEU A 46 -10.81 -14.42 -7.03
N ASN A 47 -11.46 -14.15 -8.16
CA ASN A 47 -11.59 -15.12 -9.24
C ASN A 47 -10.37 -15.15 -10.15
N ALA A 48 -9.69 -14.02 -10.34
CA ALA A 48 -8.53 -13.99 -11.22
C ALA A 48 -7.28 -14.41 -10.44
N GLU A 49 -6.51 -15.32 -11.02
CA GLU A 49 -5.28 -15.86 -10.43
C GLU A 49 -4.27 -14.77 -10.05
N ARG A 50 -4.18 -13.70 -10.85
CA ARG A 50 -3.35 -12.50 -10.54
C ARG A 50 -3.69 -11.80 -9.21
N HIS A 51 -4.89 -12.02 -8.69
CA HIS A 51 -5.35 -11.47 -7.42
C HIS A 51 -5.13 -12.45 -6.27
N LEU A 52 -5.12 -13.75 -6.56
CA LEU A 52 -4.74 -14.81 -5.64
C LEU A 52 -3.23 -14.80 -5.38
N ILE A 53 -2.42 -14.64 -6.42
CA ILE A 53 -0.96 -14.69 -6.34
C ILE A 53 -0.37 -13.29 -6.54
N SER A 54 0.48 -12.84 -5.62
CA SER A 54 1.27 -11.63 -5.78
C SER A 54 2.64 -11.76 -5.13
N ALA A 55 3.56 -10.87 -5.48
CA ALA A 55 4.90 -10.83 -4.90
C ALA A 55 4.90 -10.81 -3.35
N THR A 56 3.88 -10.22 -2.72
CA THR A 56 3.78 -10.08 -1.26
C THR A 56 3.05 -11.23 -0.59
N ALA A 57 1.95 -11.72 -1.16
CA ALA A 57 1.08 -12.74 -0.54
C ALA A 57 0.42 -13.64 -1.58
N GLU A 58 0.02 -14.85 -1.15
CA GLU A 58 -0.63 -15.86 -1.96
C GLU A 58 -1.85 -16.42 -1.23
N ILE A 59 -3.00 -16.41 -1.92
CA ILE A 59 -4.29 -16.91 -1.44
C ILE A 59 -4.65 -18.10 -2.33
N SER A 60 -5.01 -19.24 -1.73
CA SER A 60 -5.68 -20.33 -2.45
C SER A 60 -7.19 -20.20 -2.32
N ALA A 61 -7.89 -20.67 -3.35
CA ALA A 61 -9.34 -20.77 -3.37
C ALA A 61 -9.70 -22.24 -3.59
N SER A 62 -10.66 -22.76 -2.82
CA SER A 62 -11.23 -24.09 -3.06
C SER A 62 -12.08 -24.10 -4.32
N ASP A 63 -12.54 -25.30 -4.68
CA ASP A 63 -13.61 -25.47 -5.64
C ASP A 63 -14.88 -24.74 -5.18
N TRP A 64 -15.68 -24.37 -6.16
CA TRP A 64 -16.97 -23.75 -5.94
C TRP A 64 -17.96 -24.78 -5.41
N TYR A 65 -18.70 -24.39 -4.39
CA TYR A 65 -19.83 -25.15 -3.88
C TYR A 65 -21.07 -24.25 -3.77
N ILE A 66 -22.23 -24.86 -3.61
CA ILE A 66 -23.48 -24.16 -3.29
C ILE A 66 -23.64 -24.26 -1.78
N ASP A 67 -23.71 -23.12 -1.10
CA ASP A 67 -23.98 -23.06 0.34
C ASP A 67 -25.42 -23.54 0.59
N GLU A 68 -25.57 -24.62 1.35
CA GLU A 68 -26.86 -25.26 1.61
C GLU A 68 -27.81 -24.34 2.40
N GLU A 69 -27.27 -23.43 3.21
CA GLU A 69 -28.09 -22.49 4.00
C GLU A 69 -28.69 -21.36 3.17
N THR A 70 -28.00 -20.94 2.11
CA THR A 70 -28.38 -19.75 1.33
C THR A 70 -28.73 -20.03 -0.12
N GLY A 71 -28.41 -21.22 -0.63
CA GLY A 71 -28.47 -21.55 -2.04
C GLY A 71 -27.50 -20.73 -2.90
N GLN A 72 -26.56 -19.98 -2.31
CA GLN A 72 -25.64 -19.14 -3.04
C GLN A 72 -24.33 -19.88 -3.33
N ARG A 73 -23.77 -19.63 -4.50
CA ARG A 73 -22.46 -20.18 -4.88
C ARG A 73 -21.36 -19.49 -4.08
N ASP A 74 -20.55 -20.25 -3.35
CA ASP A 74 -19.41 -19.73 -2.58
C ASP A 74 -18.19 -20.68 -2.64
N ARG A 75 -17.08 -20.26 -2.02
CA ARG A 75 -15.86 -21.07 -1.89
C ARG A 75 -15.03 -20.61 -0.68
N LEU A 76 -14.15 -21.50 -0.22
CA LEU A 76 -13.24 -21.23 0.88
C LEU A 76 -11.96 -20.59 0.36
N TYR A 77 -11.52 -19.53 1.03
CA TYR A 77 -10.26 -18.87 0.76
C TYR A 77 -9.28 -19.11 1.91
N LYS A 78 -8.02 -19.40 1.59
CA LYS A 78 -6.96 -19.62 2.57
C LYS A 78 -5.71 -18.85 2.18
N LEU A 79 -5.04 -18.26 3.17
CA LEU A 79 -3.72 -17.67 2.98
C LEU A 79 -2.66 -18.79 2.94
N VAL A 80 -2.00 -18.95 1.78
CA VAL A 80 -0.93 -19.94 1.59
C VAL A 80 0.42 -19.33 1.94
N ARG A 81 0.68 -18.10 1.47
CA ARG A 81 1.92 -17.37 1.75
C ARG A 81 1.62 -16.11 2.52
N THR A 82 2.18 -16.02 3.72
CA THR A 82 2.06 -14.85 4.58
C THR A 82 2.73 -13.62 3.95
N PRO A 83 2.18 -12.42 4.19
CA PRO A 83 2.74 -11.19 3.65
C PRO A 83 4.14 -10.95 4.14
N ARG A 84 5.08 -10.84 3.20
CA ARG A 84 6.46 -10.45 3.48
C ARG A 84 6.74 -9.08 2.89
N ARG A 85 7.57 -8.29 3.60
CA ARG A 85 8.12 -7.05 3.04
C ARG A 85 8.97 -7.40 1.81
N VAL A 86 8.50 -6.98 0.64
CA VAL A 86 9.26 -7.12 -0.61
C VAL A 86 10.06 -5.84 -0.80
N ILE A 87 11.36 -5.91 -0.51
CA ILE A 87 12.29 -4.86 -0.90
C ILE A 87 12.55 -5.06 -2.39
N THR A 88 12.04 -4.17 -3.22
CA THR A 88 12.42 -4.17 -4.64
C THR A 88 13.90 -3.81 -4.71
N LYS A 89 14.75 -4.73 -5.17
CA LYS A 89 16.13 -4.37 -5.54
C LYS A 89 16.05 -3.21 -6.54
N ALA A 90 16.82 -2.15 -6.31
CA ALA A 90 16.92 -1.06 -7.26
C ALA A 90 17.34 -1.68 -8.59
N LYS A 91 16.47 -1.62 -9.61
CA LYS A 91 16.91 -1.99 -10.95
C LYS A 91 17.90 -0.91 -11.35
N ALA A 92 19.13 -1.29 -11.69
CA ALA A 92 20.21 -0.37 -12.04
C ALA A 92 19.80 0.69 -13.09
N ASN A 93 18.82 0.35 -13.94
CA ASN A 93 18.39 1.19 -15.07
C ASN A 93 16.97 1.79 -14.91
N LYS A 94 16.49 2.02 -13.68
CA LYS A 94 15.24 2.77 -13.49
C LYS A 94 15.52 4.27 -13.50
N THR A 95 15.03 4.95 -14.54
CA THR A 95 14.94 6.42 -14.56
C THR A 95 14.04 6.85 -13.40
N ILE A 96 14.64 7.42 -12.35
CA ILE A 96 13.87 8.05 -11.28
C ILE A 96 13.22 9.29 -11.89
N VAL A 97 11.89 9.30 -11.95
CA VAL A 97 11.14 10.48 -12.41
C VAL A 97 11.28 11.53 -11.33
N VAL A 98 12.10 12.54 -11.61
CA VAL A 98 12.27 13.74 -10.79
C VAL A 98 11.54 14.90 -11.46
N SER A 99 11.05 15.84 -10.65
CA SER A 99 10.40 17.03 -11.20
C SER A 99 11.41 17.91 -11.95
N VAL A 100 10.95 18.69 -12.94
CA VAL A 100 11.79 19.64 -13.67
C VAL A 100 12.47 20.62 -12.71
N LYS A 101 11.75 21.06 -11.66
CA LYS A 101 12.29 21.92 -10.60
C LYS A 101 13.44 21.25 -9.84
N SER A 102 13.29 19.97 -9.49
CA SER A 102 14.35 19.20 -8.81
C SER A 102 15.60 19.02 -9.68
N LEU A 103 15.44 18.96 -11.00
CA LEU A 103 16.56 18.95 -11.95
C LEU A 103 17.25 20.32 -12.01
N ALA A 104 16.48 21.41 -12.06
CA ALA A 104 17.00 22.77 -12.09
C ALA A 104 17.75 23.16 -10.79
N GLU A 105 17.29 22.65 -9.65
CA GLU A 105 17.90 22.93 -8.33
C GLU A 105 19.03 21.95 -7.96
N ARG A 106 19.55 21.16 -8.92
CA ARG A 106 20.60 20.15 -8.67
C ARG A 106 22.02 20.73 -8.54
N GLY A 107 22.21 22.02 -8.84
CA GLY A 107 23.52 22.68 -8.80
C GLY A 107 24.18 22.70 -7.41
N GLU A 108 25.51 22.86 -7.37
CA GLU A 108 26.27 22.91 -6.12
C GLU A 108 25.83 24.06 -5.20
N ASP A 109 25.48 25.23 -5.76
CA ASP A 109 25.03 26.39 -4.98
C ASP A 109 23.78 26.07 -4.15
N LYS A 110 22.81 25.37 -4.77
CA LYS A 110 21.58 24.95 -4.09
C LYS A 110 21.85 23.86 -3.06
N ARG A 111 22.78 22.95 -3.34
CA ARG A 111 23.24 21.95 -2.36
C ARG A 111 23.84 22.63 -1.13
N GLN A 112 24.70 23.63 -1.33
CA GLN A 112 25.35 24.36 -0.25
C GLN A 112 24.33 25.16 0.58
N GLN A 113 23.40 25.87 -0.07
CA GLN A 113 22.29 26.56 0.60
C GLN A 113 21.47 25.59 1.47
N CYS A 114 21.15 24.39 0.97
CA CYS A 114 20.43 23.37 1.73
C CYS A 114 21.23 22.85 2.93
N ILE A 115 22.55 22.66 2.79
CA ILE A 115 23.43 22.23 3.90
C ILE A 115 23.45 23.29 5.00
N GLU A 116 23.61 24.57 4.63
CA GLU A 116 23.65 25.68 5.58
C GLU A 116 22.31 25.88 6.29
N ALA A 117 21.21 25.81 5.55
CA ALA A 117 19.87 25.86 6.11
C ALA A 117 19.61 24.71 7.08
N ALA A 118 20.06 23.49 6.75
CA ALA A 118 19.94 22.32 7.63
C ALA A 118 20.80 22.48 8.90
N ALA A 119 22.04 22.97 8.76
CA ALA A 119 22.92 23.25 9.91
C ALA A 119 22.31 24.32 10.83
N ARG A 120 21.75 25.39 10.25
CA ARG A 120 21.03 26.43 11.01
C ARG A 120 19.83 25.86 11.75
N ARG A 121 19.00 25.05 11.07
CA ARG A 121 17.82 24.41 11.68
C ARG A 121 18.21 23.48 12.83
N SER A 122 19.29 22.72 12.68
CA SER A 122 19.84 21.87 13.75
C SER A 122 20.21 22.68 15.01
N ARG A 123 20.86 23.85 14.83
CA ARG A 123 21.20 24.74 15.96
C ARG A 123 19.95 25.29 16.66
N LEU A 124 18.95 25.71 15.90
CA LEU A 124 17.70 26.26 16.46
C LEU A 124 16.92 25.21 17.27
N ILE A 125 16.80 23.98 16.73
CA ILE A 125 16.17 22.86 17.45
C ILE A 125 16.93 22.57 18.74
N LYS A 126 18.27 22.56 18.71
CA LYS A 126 19.10 22.37 19.91
C LYS A 126 18.89 23.46 20.96
N ALA A 127 18.58 24.68 20.53
CA ALA A 127 18.25 25.81 21.40
C ALA A 127 16.78 25.82 21.87
N GLY A 128 15.95 24.84 21.48
CA GLY A 128 14.53 24.77 21.84
C GLY A 128 13.62 25.70 21.03
N LEU A 129 14.13 26.32 19.95
CA LEU A 129 13.40 27.24 19.10
C LEU A 129 12.86 26.50 17.86
N TRP A 130 11.54 26.47 17.70
CA TRP A 130 10.84 25.83 16.57
C TRP A 130 10.43 26.84 15.50
N ILE A 131 11.34 27.75 15.17
CA ILE A 131 11.10 28.83 14.22
C ILE A 131 11.67 28.41 12.87
N THR A 132 10.86 28.50 11.82
CA THR A 132 11.31 28.34 10.43
C THR A 132 11.75 29.68 9.86
N SER A 133 12.69 29.69 8.92
CA SER A 133 13.19 30.93 8.32
C SER A 133 12.11 31.78 7.62
N SER A 134 10.97 31.17 7.29
CA SER A 134 9.76 31.85 6.80
C SER A 134 9.09 32.74 7.83
N ASP A 135 9.38 32.54 9.12
CA ASP A 135 8.71 33.21 10.24
C ASP A 135 9.54 34.41 10.73
N LEU A 136 10.67 34.71 10.06
CA LEU A 136 11.62 35.77 10.38
C LEU A 136 11.75 36.82 9.27
N THR A 137 10.89 36.75 8.26
CA THR A 137 10.79 37.74 7.17
C THR A 137 9.46 38.46 7.30
N ASP A 138 9.49 39.68 7.84
CA ASP A 138 8.46 40.71 7.61
C ASP A 138 8.64 41.33 6.21
#